data_AF-A0A3B8W5B3-F1
#
_entry.id   AF-A0A3B8W5B3-F1
#
_cell.length_a   1.000
_cell.length_b   1.000
_cell.length_c   1.000
_cell.angle_alpha   90.00
_cell.angle_beta   90.00
_cell.angle_gamma   90.00
#
_symmetry.space_group_name_H-M   'P 1'
#
loop_
_entity.id
_entity.type
_entity.pdbx_description
1 polymer ?
#
loop_
_entity_poly.entity_id
_entity_poly.type
_entity_poly.pdbx_seq_one_letter_code
_entity_poly.pdbx_strand_id
1 'polypeptide(L)'
;MAGRLFGLPSSETEARLVVVPVPWEVTVSYGSGTAAGPKAVLQASVQVDLFSIDQPHLWKKGIWLSPLPEALREQSEQFRQKALEHINLLNTGGNGESSLHLPQINAACESLNIYVKNTTA
;
A
#
# COMPACT_ATOMS: atom_id res chain seq x y z
N MET A 1 -12.90 -15.40 4.11
CA MET A 1 -13.46 -14.75 2.90
C MET A 1 -12.52 -13.61 2.53
N ALA A 2 -11.82 -13.68 1.39
CA ALA A 2 -11.07 -12.52 0.90
C ALA A 2 -12.12 -11.45 0.54
N GLY A 3 -12.21 -10.41 1.38
CA GLY A 3 -13.22 -9.36 1.27
C GLY A 3 -13.10 -8.68 -0.09
N ARG A 4 -14.22 -8.53 -0.78
CA ARG A 4 -14.28 -7.70 -1.99
C ARG A 4 -14.42 -6.25 -1.56
N LEU A 5 -13.82 -5.32 -2.28
CA LEU A 5 -13.93 -3.90 -1.96
C LEU A 5 -15.40 -3.47 -2.01
N PHE A 6 -15.86 -2.82 -0.94
CA PHE A 6 -17.27 -2.44 -0.71
C PHE A 6 -18.27 -3.61 -0.73
N GLY A 7 -17.81 -4.87 -0.62
CA GLY A 7 -18.67 -6.04 -0.74
C GLY A 7 -19.24 -6.30 -2.15
N LEU A 8 -18.78 -5.57 -3.16
CA LEU A 8 -19.29 -5.68 -4.53
C LEU A 8 -18.86 -6.98 -5.20
N PRO A 9 -19.68 -7.59 -6.06
CA PRO A 9 -19.36 -8.85 -6.71
C PRO A 9 -18.49 -8.72 -7.96
N SER A 10 -17.56 -7.76 -7.99
CA SER A 10 -16.70 -7.48 -9.13
C SER A 10 -15.53 -8.46 -9.26
N SER A 11 -15.12 -8.72 -10.50
CA SER A 11 -13.91 -9.45 -10.88
C SER A 11 -12.91 -8.53 -11.59
N GLU A 12 -11.67 -8.95 -11.72
CA GLU A 12 -10.63 -8.23 -12.46
C GLU A 12 -11.04 -7.95 -13.92
N THR A 13 -11.62 -8.94 -14.60
CA THR A 13 -11.97 -8.85 -16.03
C THR A 13 -13.18 -7.97 -16.32
N GLU A 14 -14.04 -7.75 -15.33
CA GLU A 14 -15.27 -6.95 -15.46
C GLU A 14 -15.12 -5.54 -14.84
N ALA A 15 -14.02 -5.29 -14.13
CA ALA A 15 -13.80 -4.03 -13.45
C ALA A 15 -13.48 -2.91 -14.44
N ARG A 16 -14.15 -1.77 -14.28
CA ARG A 16 -13.75 -0.52 -14.97
C ARG A 16 -12.70 0.27 -14.20
N LEU A 17 -12.57 -0.02 -12.90
CA LEU A 17 -11.55 0.54 -12.03
C LEU A 17 -10.91 -0.58 -11.21
N VAL A 18 -9.59 -0.69 -11.34
CA VAL A 18 -8.76 -1.56 -10.51
C VAL A 18 -8.04 -0.70 -9.48
N VAL A 19 -8.22 -1.04 -8.21
CA VAL A 19 -7.49 -0.44 -7.08
C VAL A 19 -6.32 -1.35 -6.77
N VAL A 20 -5.10 -0.81 -6.77
CA VAL A 20 -3.87 -1.55 -6.47
C VAL A 20 -3.43 -1.24 -5.03
N PRO A 21 -3.44 -2.22 -4.11
CA PRO A 21 -2.99 -2.02 -2.74
C PRO A 21 -1.46 -2.00 -2.65
N VAL A 22 -0.91 -1.00 -1.95
CA VAL A 22 0.53 -0.85 -1.73
C VAL A 22 0.83 -0.81 -0.22
N PRO A 23 1.05 -1.96 0.43
CA PRO A 23 1.32 -2.04 1.87
C PRO A 23 2.78 -1.68 2.17
N TRP A 24 3.14 -0.41 2.00
CA TRP A 24 4.50 0.09 2.16
C TRP A 24 4.60 1.19 3.22
N GLU A 25 5.60 1.12 4.09
CA GLU A 25 5.85 2.13 5.12
C GLU A 25 7.33 2.41 5.41
N VAL A 26 8.25 1.95 4.55
CA VAL A 26 9.70 2.08 4.81
C VAL A 26 10.16 3.53 5.01
N THR A 27 9.47 4.49 4.37
CA THR A 27 9.84 5.91 4.38
C THR A 27 9.14 6.73 5.48
N VAL A 28 8.32 6.11 6.33
CA VAL A 28 7.68 6.83 7.44
C VAL A 28 8.73 7.19 8.50
N SER A 29 8.77 8.47 8.87
CA SER A 29 9.80 9.01 9.77
C SER A 29 9.34 9.13 11.23
N TYR A 30 8.04 9.01 11.50
CA TYR A 30 7.46 9.20 12.83
C TYR A 30 6.54 8.03 13.22
N GLY A 31 5.23 8.16 12.98
CA GLY A 31 4.27 7.08 13.22
C GLY A 31 4.40 5.94 12.21
N SER A 32 4.08 4.72 12.64
CA SER A 32 4.05 3.50 11.82
C SER A 32 2.62 2.99 11.62
N GLY A 33 2.47 1.98 10.75
CA GLY A 33 1.21 1.27 10.53
C GLY A 33 0.54 1.55 9.19
N THR A 34 1.13 2.38 8.32
CA THR A 34 0.57 2.64 6.99
C THR A 34 0.60 1.40 6.10
N ALA A 35 1.50 0.43 6.34
CA ALA A 35 1.49 -0.84 5.61
C ALA A 35 0.24 -1.70 5.91
N ALA A 36 -0.43 -1.49 7.06
CA ALA A 36 -1.71 -2.13 7.36
C ALA A 36 -2.90 -1.45 6.66
N GLY A 37 -2.70 -0.24 6.11
CA GLY A 37 -3.72 0.60 5.49
C GLY A 37 -4.55 -0.14 4.43
N PRO A 38 -3.95 -0.81 3.42
CA PRO A 38 -4.73 -1.50 2.40
C PRO A 38 -5.69 -2.56 2.95
N LYS A 39 -5.25 -3.34 3.96
CA LYS A 39 -6.10 -4.34 4.61
C LYS A 39 -7.21 -3.69 5.44
N ALA A 40 -6.89 -2.62 6.16
CA ALA A 40 -7.87 -1.86 6.94
C ALA A 40 -8.95 -1.23 6.05
N VAL A 41 -8.55 -0.64 4.91
CA VAL A 41 -9.47 -0.11 3.89
C VAL A 41 -10.40 -1.21 3.39
N LEU A 42 -9.87 -2.38 3.02
CA LEU A 42 -10.68 -3.49 2.56
C LEU A 42 -11.71 -3.92 3.61
N GLN A 43 -11.29 -4.06 4.86
CA GLN A 43 -12.16 -4.45 5.98
C GLN A 43 -13.24 -3.41 6.28
N ALA A 44 -12.90 -2.12 6.27
CA ALA A 44 -13.84 -1.04 6.55
C ALA A 44 -14.78 -0.74 5.37
N SER A 45 -14.36 -1.05 4.14
CA SER A 45 -15.10 -0.67 2.92
C SER A 45 -16.55 -1.17 2.89
N VAL A 46 -16.85 -2.31 3.52
CA VAL A 46 -18.21 -2.87 3.57
C VAL A 46 -19.21 -2.01 4.37
N GLN A 47 -18.72 -1.02 5.13
CA GLN A 47 -19.54 -0.10 5.91
C GLN A 47 -19.97 1.13 5.12
N VAL A 48 -19.42 1.34 3.91
CA VAL A 48 -19.71 2.50 3.08
C VAL A 48 -21.00 2.28 2.28
N ASP A 49 -21.94 3.22 2.38
CA ASP A 49 -23.10 3.27 1.49
C ASP A 49 -22.66 3.80 0.11
N LEU A 50 -23.00 3.06 -0.94
CA LEU A 50 -22.65 3.38 -2.32
C LEU A 50 -23.79 4.10 -3.08
N PHE A 51 -24.90 4.41 -2.41
CA PHE A 51 -25.99 5.16 -2.99
C PHE A 51 -25.56 6.58 -3.38
N SER A 52 -25.88 6.99 -4.61
CA SER A 52 -25.68 8.33 -5.12
C SER A 52 -26.89 8.74 -5.95
N ILE A 53 -27.48 9.91 -5.64
CA ILE A 53 -28.65 10.44 -6.37
C ILE A 53 -28.27 10.78 -7.81
N ASP A 54 -27.10 11.42 -8.00
CA ASP A 54 -26.63 11.83 -9.33
C ASP A 54 -26.17 10.65 -10.18
N GLN A 55 -25.70 9.56 -9.55
CA GLN A 55 -25.31 8.33 -10.25
C GLN A 55 -25.82 7.04 -9.57
N PRO A 56 -27.11 6.71 -9.68
CA PRO A 56 -27.76 5.59 -8.96
C PRO A 56 -27.22 4.18 -9.28
N HIS A 57 -26.43 4.06 -10.35
CA HIS A 57 -25.89 2.78 -10.83
C HIS A 57 -24.36 2.75 -10.87
N LEU A 58 -23.68 3.77 -10.32
CA LEU A 58 -22.22 3.85 -10.36
C LEU A 58 -21.55 2.63 -9.71
N TRP A 59 -22.10 2.14 -8.60
CA TRP A 59 -21.60 0.94 -7.91
C TRP A 59 -21.66 -0.33 -8.76
N LYS A 60 -22.48 -0.37 -9.81
CA LYS A 60 -22.54 -1.49 -10.77
C LYS A 60 -21.43 -1.41 -11.81
N LYS A 61 -20.72 -0.29 -11.94
CA LYS A 61 -19.67 -0.08 -12.96
C LYS A 61 -18.36 -0.83 -12.66
N GLY A 62 -18.33 -1.70 -11.65
CA GLY A 62 -17.24 -2.63 -11.36
C GLY A 62 -15.99 -1.96 -10.81
N ILE A 63 -15.83 -1.99 -9.48
CA ILE A 63 -14.59 -1.57 -8.79
C ILE A 63 -13.98 -2.80 -8.14
N TRP A 64 -12.78 -3.17 -8.56
CA TRP A 64 -12.09 -4.33 -8.02
C TRP A 64 -10.81 -3.92 -7.30
N LEU A 65 -10.55 -4.51 -6.14
CA LEU A 65 -9.26 -4.40 -5.44
C LEU A 65 -8.43 -5.62 -5.83
N SER A 66 -7.23 -5.38 -6.36
CA SER A 66 -6.32 -6.48 -6.67
C SER A 66 -5.84 -7.18 -5.39
N PRO A 67 -5.33 -8.43 -5.47
CA PRO A 67 -4.90 -9.18 -4.30
C PRO A 67 -3.91 -8.38 -3.45
N LEU A 68 -4.07 -8.44 -2.12
CA LEU A 68 -3.11 -7.83 -1.20
C LEU A 68 -1.72 -8.46 -1.42
N PRO A 69 -0.69 -7.70 -1.79
CA PRO A 69 0.62 -8.26 -2.12
C PRO A 69 1.39 -8.57 -0.83
N GLU A 70 1.17 -9.76 -0.27
CA GLU A 70 1.81 -10.17 0.99
C GLU A 70 3.35 -10.13 0.92
N ALA A 71 3.93 -10.51 -0.22
CA ALA A 71 5.37 -10.40 -0.44
C ALA A 71 5.86 -8.93 -0.31
N LEU A 72 5.10 -7.96 -0.83
CA LEU A 72 5.45 -6.55 -0.73
C LEU A 72 5.32 -6.04 0.71
N ARG A 73 4.31 -6.53 1.46
CA ARG A 73 4.16 -6.22 2.89
C ARG A 73 5.35 -6.75 3.70
N GLU A 74 5.77 -7.99 3.44
CA GLU A 74 6.93 -8.60 4.09
C GLU A 74 8.23 -7.85 3.76
N GLN A 75 8.42 -7.45 2.50
CA GLN A 75 9.54 -6.60 2.11
C GLN A 75 9.49 -5.24 2.84
N SER A 76 8.32 -4.61 2.91
CA SER A 76 8.15 -3.35 3.67
C SER A 76 8.59 -3.52 5.13
N GLU A 77 8.18 -4.59 5.81
CA GLU A 77 8.59 -4.86 7.20
C GLU A 77 10.11 -5.02 7.32
N GLN A 78 10.73 -5.80 6.43
CA GLN A 78 12.18 -6.02 6.45
C GLN A 78 12.98 -4.72 6.26
N PHE A 79 12.61 -3.91 5.27
CA PHE A 79 13.29 -2.63 5.02
C PHE A 79 12.92 -1.55 6.03
N ARG A 80 11.76 -1.67 6.70
CA ARG A 80 11.38 -0.77 7.79
C ARG A 80 12.34 -0.85 8.97
N GLN A 81 12.81 -2.05 9.33
CA GLN A 81 13.81 -2.22 10.39
C GLN A 81 15.11 -1.49 10.06
N LYS A 82 15.58 -1.60 8.82
CA LYS A 82 16.75 -0.86 8.32
C LYS A 82 16.54 0.66 8.32
N ALA A 83 15.33 1.12 7.97
CA ALA A 83 14.97 2.52 8.01
C ALA A 83 14.92 3.07 9.45
N LEU A 84 14.46 2.27 10.43
CA LEU A 84 14.48 2.65 11.85
C LEU A 84 15.91 2.88 12.35
N GLU A 85 16.85 2.01 11.97
CA GLU A 85 18.27 2.18 12.32
C GLU A 85 18.84 3.48 11.72
N HIS A 86 18.51 3.78 10.46
CA HIS A 86 18.90 5.04 9.83
C HIS A 86 18.28 6.26 10.52
N ILE A 87 17.00 6.22 10.88
CA ILE A 87 16.32 7.30 11.60
C ILE A 87 16.94 7.50 12.99
N ASN A 88 17.27 6.43 13.70
CA ASN A 88 17.91 6.50 15.02
C ASN A 88 19.32 7.11 14.95
N LEU A 89 20.09 6.79 13.90
CA LEU A 89 21.37 7.43 13.63
C LEU A 89 21.20 8.95 13.49
N LEU A 90 20.23 9.40 12.69
CA LEU A 90 19.95 10.82 12.50
C LEU A 90 19.50 11.50 13.81
N ASN A 91 18.64 10.84 14.58
CA ASN A 91 18.12 11.37 15.85
C ASN A 91 19.20 11.52 16.93
N THR A 92 20.28 10.74 16.86
CA THR A 92 21.43 10.83 17.78
C THR A 92 22.52 11.78 17.29
N GLY A 93 22.28 12.51 16.20
CA GLY A 93 23.22 13.49 15.63
C GLY A 93 24.28 12.88 14.71
N GLY A 94 24.11 11.61 14.29
CA GLY A 94 24.97 10.96 13.31
C GLY A 94 24.81 11.51 11.90
N ASN A 95 25.85 11.35 11.06
CA ASN A 95 25.78 11.71 9.65
C ASN A 95 24.94 10.66 8.88
N GLY A 96 23.82 11.07 8.29
CA GLY A 96 22.94 10.22 7.51
C GLY A 96 23.61 9.52 6.33
N GLU A 97 24.61 10.15 5.72
CA GLU A 97 25.39 9.58 4.61
C GLU A 97 26.28 8.40 5.05
N SER A 98 26.56 8.30 6.35
CA SER A 98 27.33 7.18 6.93
C SER A 98 26.46 5.95 7.24
N SER A 99 25.15 6.01 6.98
CA SER A 99 24.26 4.87 7.19
C SER A 99 24.56 3.73 6.22
N LEU A 100 24.97 2.58 6.76
CA LEU A 100 25.17 1.33 6.00
C LEU A 100 23.89 0.87 5.27
N HIS A 101 22.72 1.30 5.75
CA HIS A 101 21.43 0.85 5.24
C HIS A 101 20.82 1.76 4.18
N LEU A 102 21.25 3.03 4.09
CA LEU A 102 20.64 4.00 3.18
C LEU A 102 20.63 3.54 1.70
N PRO A 103 21.72 2.98 1.14
CA PRO A 103 21.69 2.46 -0.23
C PRO A 103 20.67 1.33 -0.43
N GLN A 104 20.51 0.45 0.56
CA GLN A 104 19.58 -0.68 0.50
C GLN A 104 18.12 -0.20 0.56
N ILE A 105 17.82 0.79 1.41
CA ILE A 105 16.50 1.41 1.53
C ILE A 105 16.15 2.08 0.19
N ASN A 106 17.06 2.86 -0.39
CA ASN A 106 16.83 3.54 -1.67
C ASN A 106 16.56 2.55 -2.81
N ALA A 107 17.35 1.48 -2.92
CA ALA A 107 17.14 0.43 -3.92
C ALA A 107 15.79 -0.29 -3.76
N ALA A 108 15.34 -0.49 -2.51
CA ALA A 108 14.04 -1.08 -2.24
C ALA A 108 12.88 -0.16 -2.65
N CYS A 109 12.99 1.15 -2.37
CA CYS A 109 12.04 2.16 -2.83
C CYS A 109 12.00 2.27 -4.36
N GLU A 110 13.15 2.17 -5.02
CA GLU A 110 13.20 2.14 -6.49
C GLU A 110 12.50 0.89 -7.05
N SER A 111 12.74 -0.28 -6.44
CA SER A 111 12.06 -1.53 -6.80
C SER A 111 10.55 -1.43 -6.63
N LEU A 112 10.07 -0.81 -5.54
CA LEU A 112 8.65 -0.51 -5.34
C LEU A 112 8.10 0.38 -6.47
N ASN A 113 8.81 1.45 -6.83
CA ASN A 113 8.37 2.36 -7.88
C ASN A 113 8.25 1.65 -9.24
N ILE A 114 9.19 0.75 -9.55
CA ILE A 114 9.15 -0.08 -10.76
C ILE A 114 7.94 -1.03 -10.70
N TYR A 115 7.73 -1.70 -9.57
CA TYR A 115 6.57 -2.58 -9.36
C TYR A 115 5.25 -1.84 -9.59
N VAL A 116 5.06 -0.66 -8.97
CA VAL A 116 3.83 0.12 -9.12
C VAL A 116 3.64 0.53 -10.58
N LYS A 117 4.67 1.08 -11.24
CA LYS A 117 4.59 1.47 -12.65
C LYS A 117 4.18 0.31 -13.56
N ASN A 118 4.80 -0.86 -13.39
CA ASN A 118 4.48 -2.04 -14.19
C ASN A 118 3.09 -2.61 -13.87
N THR A 119 2.56 -2.37 -12.67
CA THR A 119 1.22 -2.84 -12.28
C THR A 119 0.11 -1.92 -12.79
N THR A 120 0.40 -0.64 -13.01
CA THR A 120 -0.60 0.38 -13.39
C THR A 120 -0.49 0.89 -14.83
N ALA A 121 0.53 0.48 -15.58
CA ALA A 121 0.74 0.86 -16.98
C ALA A 121 -0.04 -0.06 -17.94
#